data_AF-A0A6J7AYM3-F1
#
_entry.id   AF-A0A6J7AYM3-F1
#
_cell.length_a   1.000
_cell.length_b   1.000
_cell.length_c   1.000
_cell.angle_alpha   90.00
_cell.angle_beta   90.00
_cell.angle_gamma   90.00
#
_symmetry.space_group_name_H-M   'P 1'
#
loop_
_entity.id
_entity.type
_entity.pdbx_description
1 polymer ?
#
loop_
_entity_poly.entity_id
_entity_poly.type
_entity_poly.pdbx_seq_one_letter_code
_entity_poly.pdbx_strand_id
1 'polypeptide(L)'
;MKSSRANPFVFNCLGLAAILIALQTGCTSDLKTATNAYDAGEFTKASEEMEKAAPEQLDAISTDPIIKVEYARDLLWAGLEKAKIDQDEGHFKKSLKLYTYVHDKADFLRSIESFYSKNPFDTKNWDAGQFMQDAGQAVVGADQTDYVLQPYEMILINAYAMLDAMMLGQDAAPYAKRAVRLQEFERDDLKRAGYAVMQPNAKSIDLAVHKKEPSVGGFSTQTVFKDDKFSKARAELSSVIKSAQEVRASDPRVTLACTLEWVSYVMARDFGAAETAVKMVRETSGASKLADRMQAVKAKDDFILVLVGAGKAPKRASFDIKLPIPFPGGMGYFRGVYPFLEFRTKYRPNQITITSQAGTDTLEIIDSIDAIMARNFQRREPELWWVPTIRGILRTATAMAGQALAGSAGGSYSGYAKLGIAVAGVIVAEAEQADLRIWSTLPGAHYAALVKRPADGVLDIEIGDGSTKNKVIANVKEGSSLVYIRALTPNMHTKAYVASLIPGSTKSTTSAPALASKAPSARASTPAVVVGKKSSSSAIVKNYNPAKFDEPAPSGQIPTADAQGSAADPVPIEPPPFEPPPKP
;
A
#
# COMPACT_ATOMS: atom_id res chain seq x y z
N MET A 1 -1.28 6.61 65.90
CA MET A 1 -1.22 6.77 64.42
C MET A 1 -0.73 5.45 63.81
N LYS A 2 -1.64 4.61 63.29
CA LYS A 2 -1.26 3.40 62.54
C LYS A 2 -1.06 3.81 61.08
N SER A 3 0.18 3.71 60.60
CA SER A 3 0.56 3.92 59.21
C SER A 3 -0.15 2.89 58.32
N SER A 4 -1.13 3.35 57.54
CA SER A 4 -1.81 2.58 56.50
C SER A 4 -0.81 2.36 55.35
N ARG A 5 -0.13 1.21 55.35
CA ARG A 5 0.67 0.78 54.18
C ARG A 5 -0.28 0.59 53.00
N ALA A 6 -0.13 1.43 51.98
CA ALA A 6 -0.84 1.28 50.72
C ALA A 6 -0.59 -0.13 50.15
N ASN A 7 -1.67 -0.81 49.76
CA ASN A 7 -1.63 -2.18 49.30
C ASN A 7 -0.89 -2.23 47.93
N PRO A 8 0.26 -2.93 47.81
CA PRO A 8 1.07 -2.97 46.58
C PRO A 8 0.29 -3.47 45.35
N PHE A 9 -0.84 -4.14 45.56
CA PHE A 9 -1.76 -4.57 44.51
C PHE A 9 -2.41 -3.39 43.75
N VAL A 10 -2.73 -2.29 44.44
CA VAL A 10 -3.42 -1.13 43.83
C VAL A 10 -2.48 -0.37 42.89
N PHE A 11 -1.18 -0.30 43.23
CA PHE A 11 -0.17 0.33 42.37
C PHE A 11 0.08 -0.47 41.08
N ASN A 12 0.07 -1.80 41.14
CA ASN A 12 0.22 -2.64 39.95
C ASN A 12 -0.99 -2.56 39.01
N CYS A 13 -2.21 -2.45 39.53
CA CYS A 13 -3.41 -2.29 38.68
C CYS A 13 -3.47 -0.93 37.97
N LEU A 14 -3.06 0.16 38.62
CA LEU A 14 -2.98 1.49 38.00
C LEU A 14 -1.91 1.55 36.90
N GLY A 15 -0.76 0.90 37.11
CA GLY A 15 0.27 0.78 36.07
C GLY A 15 -0.21 0.02 34.84
N LEU A 16 -0.95 -1.08 35.03
CA LEU A 16 -1.51 -1.87 33.94
C LEU A 16 -2.61 -1.12 33.16
N ALA A 17 -3.45 -0.35 33.87
CA ALA A 17 -4.46 0.50 33.24
C ALA A 17 -3.83 1.64 32.42
N ALA A 18 -2.75 2.27 32.91
CA ALA A 18 -2.03 3.30 32.16
C ALA A 18 -1.34 2.73 30.91
N ILE A 19 -0.77 1.53 30.99
CA ILE A 19 -0.20 0.81 29.83
C ILE A 19 -1.30 0.46 28.83
N LEU A 20 -2.47 -0.01 29.29
CA LEU A 20 -3.62 -0.30 28.43
C LEU A 20 -4.20 0.95 27.76
N ILE A 21 -4.23 2.09 28.44
CA ILE A 21 -4.68 3.37 27.86
C ILE A 21 -3.66 3.88 26.82
N ALA A 22 -2.36 3.75 27.08
CA ALA A 22 -1.32 4.10 26.10
C ALA A 22 -1.36 3.21 24.84
N LEU A 23 -1.82 1.96 24.97
CA LEU A 23 -2.02 1.04 23.83
C LEU A 23 -3.29 1.36 23.00
N GLN A 24 -4.16 2.26 23.45
CA GLN A 24 -5.42 2.59 22.77
C GLN A 24 -5.36 3.78 21.80
N THR A 25 -4.27 4.54 21.78
CA THR A 25 -4.05 5.57 20.76
C THR A 25 -3.58 4.91 19.46
N GLY A 26 -4.55 4.54 18.61
CA GLY A 26 -4.31 3.99 17.26
C GLY A 26 -3.62 4.99 16.32
N CYS A 27 -3.05 4.49 15.21
CA CYS A 27 -2.27 5.20 14.17
C CYS A 27 -1.67 6.53 14.64
N THR A 28 -0.45 6.48 15.16
CA THR A 28 0.14 7.56 15.96
C THR A 28 0.70 8.69 15.10
N SER A 29 0.96 8.43 13.82
CA SER A 29 1.35 9.47 12.87
C SER A 29 0.12 10.20 12.33
N ASP A 30 -0.25 11.34 12.93
CA ASP A 30 -1.31 12.20 12.41
C ASP A 30 -0.89 12.89 11.11
N LEU A 31 -1.15 12.23 9.98
CA LEU A 31 -0.92 12.78 8.65
C LEU A 31 -2.11 13.62 8.14
N LYS A 32 -3.14 13.86 8.96
CA LYS A 32 -4.40 14.46 8.51
C LYS A 32 -4.23 15.87 7.97
N THR A 33 -3.40 16.69 8.61
CA THR A 33 -3.14 18.06 8.15
C THR A 33 -2.48 18.07 6.78
N ALA A 34 -1.45 17.24 6.58
CA ALA A 34 -0.74 17.13 5.31
C ALA A 34 -1.63 16.54 4.20
N THR A 35 -2.36 15.45 4.50
CA THR A 35 -3.28 14.81 3.54
C THR A 35 -4.46 15.70 3.18
N ASN A 36 -4.99 16.51 4.10
CA ASN A 36 -6.01 17.52 3.79
C ASN A 36 -5.48 18.60 2.85
N ALA A 37 -4.26 19.11 3.09
CA ALA A 37 -3.62 20.08 2.19
C ALA A 37 -3.39 19.46 0.80
N TYR A 38 -2.91 18.22 0.75
CA TYR A 38 -2.73 17.48 -0.51
C TYR A 38 -4.06 17.31 -1.25
N ASP A 39 -5.11 16.93 -0.54
CA ASP A 39 -6.45 16.74 -1.09
C ASP A 39 -7.08 18.04 -1.64
N ALA A 40 -6.65 19.19 -1.11
CA ALA A 40 -7.02 20.52 -1.60
C ALA A 40 -6.15 20.99 -2.79
N GLY A 41 -5.17 20.21 -3.23
CA GLY A 41 -4.21 20.58 -4.27
C GLY A 41 -3.12 21.56 -3.80
N GLU A 42 -2.98 21.77 -2.49
CA GLU A 42 -1.97 22.63 -1.87
C GLU A 42 -0.65 21.85 -1.67
N PHE A 43 -0.03 21.37 -2.75
CA PHE A 43 1.11 20.44 -2.72
C PHE A 43 2.31 20.96 -1.89
N THR A 44 2.67 22.24 -2.02
CA THR A 44 3.75 22.86 -1.22
C THR A 44 3.47 22.76 0.27
N LYS A 45 2.26 23.14 0.70
CA LYS A 45 1.84 23.07 2.10
C LYS A 45 1.76 21.63 2.58
N ALA A 46 1.29 20.70 1.74
CA ALA A 46 1.29 19.28 2.08
C ALA A 46 2.70 18.76 2.36
N SER A 47 3.69 19.12 1.53
CA SER A 47 5.10 18.78 1.72
C SER A 47 5.65 19.38 3.02
N GLU A 48 5.35 20.66 3.31
CA GLU A 48 5.76 21.32 4.56
C GLU A 48 5.15 20.67 5.81
N GLU A 49 3.87 20.30 5.78
CA GLU A 49 3.20 19.60 6.89
C GLU A 49 3.73 18.17 7.05
N MET A 50 4.05 17.47 5.94
CA MET A 50 4.72 16.17 6.01
C MET A 50 6.12 16.25 6.62
N GLU A 51 6.86 17.34 6.43
CA GLU A 51 8.16 17.51 7.07
C GLU A 51 8.06 17.57 8.60
N LYS A 52 6.96 18.12 9.12
CA LYS A 52 6.68 18.17 10.56
C LYS A 52 6.27 16.80 11.10
N ALA A 53 5.47 16.06 10.33
CA ALA A 53 4.96 14.75 10.74
C ALA A 53 5.96 13.60 10.53
N ALA A 54 6.84 13.72 9.53
CA ALA A 54 7.79 12.69 9.11
C ALA A 54 9.12 13.32 8.62
N PRO A 55 10.04 13.72 9.53
CA PRO A 55 11.24 14.45 9.15
C PRO A 55 12.20 13.64 8.27
N GLU A 56 12.94 14.31 7.38
CA GLU A 56 13.89 13.69 6.42
C GLU A 56 14.99 12.83 7.05
N GLN A 57 15.32 13.07 8.32
CA GLN A 57 16.24 12.25 9.08
C GLN A 57 15.45 11.16 9.80
N LEU A 58 15.05 10.14 9.05
CA LEU A 58 14.38 8.95 9.60
C LEU A 58 15.27 8.19 10.60
N ASP A 59 16.57 8.48 10.67
CA ASP A 59 17.49 7.94 11.68
C ASP A 59 17.62 8.83 12.93
N ALA A 60 17.17 10.09 12.89
CA ALA A 60 17.25 11.06 14.00
C ALA A 60 15.98 11.08 14.87
N ILE A 61 15.20 10.00 14.83
CA ILE A 61 13.98 9.85 15.62
C ILE A 61 14.32 10.02 17.11
N SER A 62 13.46 10.79 17.80
CA SER A 62 13.51 11.16 19.21
C SER A 62 14.18 10.12 20.13
N THR A 63 14.94 10.61 21.14
CA THR A 63 15.48 9.77 22.22
C THR A 63 14.39 9.22 23.15
N ASP A 64 13.14 9.69 23.02
CA ASP A 64 12.01 9.14 23.74
C ASP A 64 11.65 7.73 23.21
N PRO A 65 11.75 6.69 24.05
CA PRO A 65 11.51 5.32 23.62
C PRO A 65 10.07 5.05 23.17
N ILE A 66 9.07 5.81 23.66
CA ILE A 66 7.66 5.63 23.28
C ILE A 66 7.45 6.17 21.86
N ILE A 67 7.85 7.43 21.63
CA ILE A 67 7.78 8.07 20.31
C ILE A 67 8.56 7.27 19.25
N LYS A 68 9.70 6.70 19.65
CA LYS A 68 10.53 5.88 18.77
C LYS A 68 9.84 4.59 18.32
N VAL A 69 9.14 3.89 19.21
CA VAL A 69 8.42 2.64 18.90
C VAL A 69 7.20 2.92 18.02
N GLU A 70 6.46 3.97 18.33
CA GLU A 70 5.28 4.41 17.56
C GLU A 70 5.63 4.79 16.13
N TYR A 71 6.62 5.66 15.95
CA TYR A 71 7.01 6.12 14.63
C TYR A 71 7.69 5.01 13.82
N ALA A 72 8.40 4.06 14.45
CA ALA A 72 8.98 2.91 13.76
C ALA A 72 7.93 2.05 13.05
N ARG A 73 6.74 1.89 13.64
CA ARG A 73 5.63 1.11 13.06
C ARG A 73 5.06 1.74 11.80
N ASP A 74 4.89 3.05 11.82
CA ASP A 74 4.27 3.82 10.74
C ASP A 74 5.29 4.38 9.75
N LEU A 75 6.59 4.23 10.04
CA LEU A 75 7.71 4.85 9.34
C LEU A 75 7.66 4.63 7.83
N LEU A 76 7.42 3.38 7.44
CA LEU A 76 7.43 2.98 6.04
C LEU A 76 6.23 3.58 5.32
N TRP A 77 5.04 3.52 5.91
CA TRP A 77 3.83 4.13 5.34
C TRP A 77 3.94 5.66 5.25
N ALA A 78 4.33 6.34 6.32
CA ALA A 78 4.52 7.78 6.34
C ALA A 78 5.62 8.20 5.34
N GLY A 79 6.68 7.41 5.21
CA GLY A 79 7.74 7.59 4.22
C GLY A 79 7.22 7.51 2.78
N LEU A 80 6.31 6.58 2.47
CA LEU A 80 5.66 6.47 1.16
C LEU A 80 4.75 7.66 0.84
N GLU A 81 3.90 8.04 1.80
CA GLU A 81 3.01 9.19 1.63
C GLU A 81 3.84 10.47 1.40
N LYS A 82 4.90 10.67 2.20
CA LYS A 82 5.80 11.81 2.06
C LYS A 82 6.52 11.81 0.73
N ALA A 83 7.12 10.68 0.33
CA ALA A 83 7.85 10.57 -0.93
C ALA A 83 6.99 10.98 -2.11
N LYS A 84 5.74 10.50 -2.15
CA LYS A 84 4.81 10.85 -3.21
C LYS A 84 4.38 12.32 -3.19
N ILE A 85 4.12 12.89 -2.01
CA ILE A 85 3.80 14.31 -1.85
C ILE A 85 4.97 15.19 -2.32
N ASP A 86 6.20 14.85 -1.91
CA ASP A 86 7.42 15.55 -2.34
C ASP A 86 7.63 15.44 -3.85
N GLN A 87 7.39 14.26 -4.44
CA GLN A 87 7.45 14.07 -5.89
C GLN A 87 6.44 14.96 -6.61
N ASP A 88 5.19 15.02 -6.12
CA ASP A 88 4.13 15.82 -6.71
C ASP A 88 4.39 17.32 -6.61
N GLU A 89 5.07 17.77 -5.55
CA GLU A 89 5.56 19.15 -5.47
C GLU A 89 6.75 19.42 -6.42
N GLY A 90 7.44 18.38 -6.85
CA GLY A 90 8.63 18.45 -7.71
C GLY A 90 9.95 18.39 -6.94
N HIS A 91 9.91 18.00 -5.67
CA HIS A 91 11.08 17.72 -4.84
C HIS A 91 11.67 16.33 -5.14
N PHE A 92 11.95 16.03 -6.41
CA PHE A 92 12.38 14.70 -6.88
C PHE A 92 13.59 14.14 -6.12
N LYS A 93 14.54 14.98 -5.70
CA LYS A 93 15.70 14.53 -4.92
C LYS A 93 15.32 14.02 -3.53
N LYS A 94 14.37 14.69 -2.85
CA LYS A 94 13.88 14.27 -1.53
C LYS A 94 13.07 12.98 -1.65
N SER A 95 12.17 12.96 -2.62
CA SER A 95 11.36 11.80 -2.97
C SER A 95 12.22 10.56 -3.27
N LEU A 96 13.23 10.68 -4.14
CA LEU A 96 14.14 9.59 -4.49
C LEU A 96 14.86 8.99 -3.27
N LYS A 97 15.33 9.87 -2.36
CA LYS A 97 15.97 9.46 -1.11
C LYS A 97 15.00 8.67 -0.23
N LEU A 98 13.75 9.12 -0.12
CA LEU A 98 12.72 8.45 0.68
C LEU A 98 12.31 7.11 0.07
N TYR A 99 12.09 7.03 -1.25
CA TYR A 99 11.82 5.75 -1.92
C TYR A 99 12.94 4.74 -1.71
N THR A 100 14.20 5.18 -1.83
CA THR A 100 15.37 4.33 -1.59
C THR A 100 15.42 3.86 -0.14
N TYR A 101 15.18 4.76 0.81
CA TYR A 101 15.13 4.42 2.23
C TYR A 101 14.05 3.38 2.53
N VAL A 102 12.81 3.62 2.08
CA VAL A 102 11.69 2.71 2.33
C VAL A 102 11.97 1.35 1.70
N HIS A 103 12.49 1.32 0.48
CA HIS A 103 12.91 0.09 -0.19
C HIS A 103 13.94 -0.69 0.62
N ASP A 104 15.01 -0.02 1.08
CA ASP A 104 16.13 -0.68 1.76
C ASP A 104 15.78 -1.13 3.18
N LYS A 105 14.78 -0.50 3.81
CA LYS A 105 14.23 -0.90 5.12
C LYS A 105 13.13 -1.94 5.04
N ALA A 106 12.58 -2.20 3.86
CA ALA A 106 11.57 -3.22 3.68
C ALA A 106 12.22 -4.62 3.79
N ASP A 107 12.16 -5.23 4.98
CA ASP A 107 12.68 -6.58 5.27
C ASP A 107 12.00 -7.73 4.47
N PHE A 108 11.00 -7.38 3.65
CA PHE A 108 9.91 -8.25 3.21
C PHE A 108 10.23 -9.24 2.08
N LEU A 109 11.37 -9.09 1.36
CA LEU A 109 11.65 -9.98 0.22
C LEU A 109 12.02 -11.43 0.59
N ARG A 110 12.19 -11.76 1.88
CA ARG A 110 12.36 -13.16 2.31
C ARG A 110 11.05 -13.85 2.70
N SER A 111 9.95 -13.12 2.89
CA SER A 111 8.71 -13.67 3.49
C SER A 111 7.51 -13.80 2.55
N ILE A 112 7.49 -13.17 1.36
CA ILE A 112 6.40 -13.35 0.39
C ILE A 112 6.20 -14.84 0.06
N GLU A 113 7.31 -15.58 -0.17
CA GLU A 113 7.26 -17.03 -0.39
C GLU A 113 6.82 -17.82 0.84
N SER A 114 7.02 -17.32 2.06
CA SER A 114 6.68 -18.02 3.30
C SER A 114 5.26 -17.74 3.78
N PHE A 115 4.72 -16.54 3.58
CA PHE A 115 3.48 -16.10 4.23
C PHE A 115 2.23 -16.47 3.43
N TYR A 116 2.31 -16.47 2.10
CA TYR A 116 1.19 -16.90 1.25
C TYR A 116 1.19 -18.41 0.99
N SER A 117 2.35 -19.08 1.01
CA SER A 117 2.44 -20.53 0.82
C SER A 117 2.23 -21.33 2.10
N LYS A 118 2.68 -20.82 3.25
CA LYS A 118 2.31 -21.38 4.55
C LYS A 118 0.97 -20.75 4.89
N ASN A 119 -0.10 -21.48 4.62
CA ASN A 119 -1.43 -21.11 5.06
C ASN A 119 -1.32 -20.65 6.53
N PRO A 120 -1.51 -19.35 6.86
CA PRO A 120 -1.36 -18.88 8.24
C PRO A 120 -2.40 -19.54 9.16
N PHE A 121 -3.36 -20.26 8.57
CA PHE A 121 -4.38 -21.05 9.24
C PHE A 121 -4.27 -22.52 8.85
N ASP A 122 -3.11 -23.15 9.04
CA ASP A 122 -3.08 -24.60 9.15
C ASP A 122 -3.77 -25.04 10.45
N THR A 123 -5.10 -24.96 10.44
CA THR A 123 -5.99 -25.30 11.55
C THR A 123 -5.82 -26.74 12.02
N LYS A 124 -5.21 -27.61 11.21
CA LYS A 124 -4.89 -28.99 11.59
C LYS A 124 -3.72 -29.05 12.57
N ASN A 125 -2.81 -28.09 12.51
CA ASN A 125 -1.58 -28.01 13.30
C ASN A 125 -1.60 -26.91 14.37
N TRP A 126 -2.73 -26.21 14.56
CA TRP A 126 -2.89 -25.27 15.68
C TRP A 126 -2.90 -26.02 17.02
N ASP A 127 -1.74 -26.07 17.68
CA ASP A 127 -1.69 -26.44 19.09
C ASP A 127 -2.20 -25.28 19.97
N ALA A 128 -2.41 -25.56 21.26
CA ALA A 128 -2.92 -24.54 22.19
C ALA A 128 -1.89 -23.42 22.45
N GLY A 129 -0.59 -23.68 22.29
CA GLY A 129 0.48 -22.70 22.49
C GLY A 129 0.57 -21.71 21.33
N GLN A 130 0.60 -22.19 20.09
CA GLN A 130 0.59 -21.36 18.88
C GLN A 130 -0.69 -20.53 18.82
N PHE A 131 -1.84 -21.14 19.11
CA PHE A 131 -3.12 -20.44 19.20
C PHE A 131 -3.09 -19.32 20.26
N MET A 132 -2.51 -19.56 21.44
CA MET A 132 -2.36 -18.54 22.49
C MET A 132 -1.30 -17.48 22.18
N GLN A 133 -0.27 -17.81 21.41
CA GLN A 133 0.77 -16.89 20.97
C GLN A 133 0.26 -15.96 19.86
N ASP A 134 -0.47 -16.52 18.89
CA ASP A 134 -1.24 -15.79 17.88
C ASP A 134 -2.37 -14.98 18.55
N ALA A 135 -3.00 -15.51 19.61
CA ALA A 135 -3.96 -14.78 20.45
C ALA A 135 -3.32 -13.66 21.28
N GLY A 136 -2.05 -13.81 21.69
CA GLY A 136 -1.28 -12.78 22.39
C GLY A 136 -0.99 -11.60 21.46
N GLN A 137 -0.62 -11.88 20.21
CA GLN A 137 -0.61 -10.88 19.14
C GLN A 137 -2.03 -10.39 18.80
N ALA A 138 -3.06 -11.19 19.08
CA ALA A 138 -4.45 -10.81 18.92
C ALA A 138 -4.99 -9.84 19.97
N VAL A 139 -4.28 -9.57 21.07
CA VAL A 139 -4.74 -8.56 22.04
C VAL A 139 -4.58 -7.16 21.48
N VAL A 140 -3.57 -6.93 20.63
CA VAL A 140 -3.35 -5.64 19.97
C VAL A 140 -4.12 -5.55 18.65
N GLY A 141 -4.64 -4.36 18.32
CA GLY A 141 -5.36 -4.10 17.06
C GLY A 141 -4.46 -4.33 15.83
N ALA A 142 -5.04 -4.46 14.63
CA ALA A 142 -4.22 -4.59 13.41
C ALA A 142 -3.43 -3.31 13.10
N ASP A 143 -3.96 -2.16 13.50
CA ASP A 143 -3.25 -0.88 13.45
C ASP A 143 -1.99 -0.86 14.32
N GLN A 144 -1.90 -1.77 15.31
CA GLN A 144 -0.78 -1.87 16.25
C GLN A 144 0.44 -2.63 15.71
N THR A 145 0.35 -3.23 14.53
CA THR A 145 1.49 -3.93 13.91
C THR A 145 2.35 -2.96 13.09
N ASP A 146 3.58 -3.36 12.77
CA ASP A 146 4.41 -2.64 11.80
C ASP A 146 3.70 -2.59 10.43
N TYR A 147 3.88 -1.49 9.70
CA TYR A 147 3.41 -1.40 8.33
C TYR A 147 4.21 -2.33 7.43
N VAL A 148 3.53 -3.29 6.79
CA VAL A 148 4.15 -4.23 5.86
C VAL A 148 3.86 -3.79 4.43
N LEU A 149 4.92 -3.46 3.69
CA LEU A 149 4.80 -3.12 2.27
C LEU A 149 4.25 -4.29 1.47
N GLN A 150 3.33 -3.96 0.57
CA GLN A 150 2.74 -4.92 -0.36
C GLN A 150 3.64 -5.08 -1.60
N PRO A 151 3.59 -6.23 -2.30
CA PRO A 151 4.43 -6.45 -3.49
C PRO A 151 4.29 -5.37 -4.57
N TYR A 152 3.07 -4.91 -4.85
CA TYR A 152 2.84 -3.83 -5.82
C TYR A 152 3.42 -2.48 -5.35
N GLU A 153 3.45 -2.21 -4.05
CA GLU A 153 4.05 -0.98 -3.52
C GLU A 153 5.57 -1.01 -3.75
N MET A 154 6.22 -2.16 -3.58
CA MET A 154 7.64 -2.32 -3.90
C MET A 154 7.95 -2.08 -5.38
N ILE A 155 7.08 -2.55 -6.27
CA ILE A 155 7.21 -2.27 -7.71
C ILE A 155 7.03 -0.78 -7.97
N LEU A 156 6.00 -0.16 -7.40
CA LEU A 156 5.72 1.28 -7.55
C LEU A 156 6.84 2.15 -6.98
N ILE A 157 7.41 1.81 -5.83
CA ILE A 157 8.56 2.53 -5.24
C ILE A 157 9.71 2.58 -6.23
N ASN A 158 10.04 1.44 -6.85
CA ASN A 158 11.11 1.41 -7.84
C ASN A 158 10.72 2.14 -9.14
N ALA A 159 9.45 2.07 -9.57
CA ALA A 159 8.98 2.84 -10.71
C ALA A 159 9.06 4.36 -10.47
N TYR A 160 8.66 4.83 -9.29
CA TYR A 160 8.75 6.25 -8.95
C TYR A 160 10.17 6.71 -8.64
N ALA A 161 11.02 5.86 -8.05
CA ALA A 161 12.45 6.14 -7.90
C ALA A 161 13.14 6.25 -9.28
N MET A 162 12.77 5.38 -10.22
CA MET A 162 13.21 5.47 -11.61
C MET A 162 12.75 6.78 -12.26
N LEU A 163 11.48 7.16 -12.09
CA LEU A 163 10.96 8.45 -12.55
C LEU A 163 11.78 9.60 -11.95
N ASP A 164 11.95 9.65 -10.64
CA ASP A 164 12.72 10.72 -9.97
C ASP A 164 14.16 10.80 -10.46
N ALA A 165 14.82 9.65 -10.63
CA ALA A 165 16.17 9.57 -11.19
C ALA A 165 16.21 10.18 -12.60
N MET A 166 15.26 9.83 -13.48
CA MET A 166 15.14 10.44 -14.81
C MET A 166 14.89 11.95 -14.73
N MET A 167 14.02 12.39 -13.82
CA MET A 167 13.70 13.81 -13.62
C MET A 167 14.91 14.63 -13.14
N LEU A 168 15.86 13.96 -12.46
CA LEU A 168 17.12 14.52 -11.99
C LEU A 168 18.28 14.33 -12.99
N GLY A 169 18.06 13.66 -14.12
CA GLY A 169 19.13 13.30 -15.07
C GLY A 169 20.15 12.31 -14.51
N GLN A 170 19.73 11.45 -13.58
CA GLN A 170 20.53 10.39 -12.95
C GLN A 170 20.30 9.04 -13.63
N ASP A 171 21.18 8.07 -13.37
CA ASP A 171 21.02 6.70 -13.85
C ASP A 171 19.81 6.02 -13.18
N ALA A 172 18.84 5.64 -14.01
CA ALA A 172 17.59 5.03 -13.58
C ALA A 172 17.62 3.49 -13.68
N ALA A 173 18.67 2.92 -14.31
CA ALA A 173 18.79 1.49 -14.57
C ALA A 173 18.79 0.60 -13.30
N PRO A 174 19.35 1.00 -12.14
CA PRO A 174 19.27 0.20 -10.92
C PRO A 174 17.84 -0.03 -10.44
N TYR A 175 16.99 1.00 -10.52
CA TYR A 175 15.59 0.93 -10.11
C TYR A 175 14.75 0.13 -11.12
N ALA A 176 15.01 0.31 -12.42
CA ALA A 176 14.43 -0.50 -13.50
C ALA A 176 14.64 -2.00 -13.25
N LYS A 177 15.89 -2.43 -13.03
CA LYS A 177 16.23 -3.85 -12.78
C LYS A 177 15.52 -4.42 -11.54
N ARG A 178 15.35 -3.62 -10.48
CA ARG A 178 14.62 -4.01 -9.27
C ARG A 178 13.13 -4.16 -9.55
N ALA A 179 12.52 -3.21 -10.27
CA ALA A 179 11.11 -3.25 -10.65
C ALA A 179 10.79 -4.49 -11.50
N VAL A 180 11.57 -4.77 -12.56
CA VAL A 180 11.44 -5.99 -13.39
C VAL A 180 11.42 -7.24 -12.51
N ARG A 181 12.44 -7.39 -11.66
CA ARG A 181 12.58 -8.57 -10.80
C ARG A 181 11.36 -8.76 -9.89
N LEU A 182 10.86 -7.68 -9.30
CA LEU A 182 9.68 -7.71 -8.44
C LEU A 182 8.40 -8.07 -9.21
N GLN A 183 8.25 -7.56 -10.44
CA GLN A 183 7.12 -7.93 -11.31
C GLN A 183 7.17 -9.41 -11.70
N GLU A 184 8.35 -9.94 -12.00
CA GLU A 184 8.53 -11.37 -12.29
C GLU A 184 8.20 -12.24 -11.07
N PHE A 185 8.66 -11.83 -9.88
CA PHE A 185 8.32 -12.52 -8.64
C PHE A 185 6.83 -12.50 -8.36
N GLU A 186 6.15 -11.35 -8.52
CA GLU A 186 4.70 -11.29 -8.35
C GLU A 186 3.99 -12.18 -9.38
N ARG A 187 4.42 -12.17 -10.64
CA ARG A 187 3.86 -13.05 -11.69
C ARG A 187 3.98 -14.52 -11.32
N ASP A 188 5.16 -14.95 -10.89
CA ASP A 188 5.43 -16.35 -10.59
C ASP A 188 4.74 -16.79 -9.29
N ASP A 189 4.61 -15.90 -8.30
CA ASP A 189 3.77 -16.10 -7.12
C ASP A 189 2.31 -16.36 -7.50
N LEU A 190 1.72 -15.54 -8.38
CA LEU A 190 0.34 -15.72 -8.83
C LEU A 190 0.12 -17.01 -9.59
N LYS A 191 1.09 -17.40 -10.43
CA LYS A 191 1.05 -18.69 -11.14
C LYS A 191 1.07 -19.86 -10.16
N ARG A 192 1.88 -19.78 -9.09
CA ARG A 192 2.00 -20.84 -8.08
C ARG A 192 0.78 -20.91 -7.16
N ALA A 193 0.34 -19.78 -6.63
CA ALA A 193 -0.79 -19.71 -5.70
C ALA A 193 -2.15 -19.98 -6.38
N GLY A 194 -2.23 -19.77 -7.69
CA GLY A 194 -3.48 -19.66 -8.40
C GLY A 194 -4.23 -18.36 -8.05
N TYR A 195 -5.21 -17.98 -8.86
CA TYR A 195 -6.08 -16.84 -8.55
C TYR A 195 -7.03 -17.11 -7.38
N ALA A 196 -7.25 -18.38 -7.04
CA ALA A 196 -8.10 -18.80 -5.94
C ALA A 196 -7.26 -18.97 -4.68
N VAL A 197 -7.08 -17.89 -3.92
CA VAL A 197 -6.60 -18.02 -2.54
C VAL A 197 -7.63 -18.88 -1.80
N MET A 198 -7.20 -20.05 -1.28
CA MET A 198 -8.08 -20.92 -0.50
C MET A 198 -8.55 -20.15 0.73
N GLN A 199 -9.79 -19.67 0.67
CA GLN A 199 -10.48 -19.13 1.84
C GLN A 199 -10.49 -20.20 2.93
N PRO A 200 -10.16 -19.85 4.18
CA PRO A 200 -10.34 -20.77 5.29
C PRO A 200 -11.76 -21.31 5.32
N ASN A 201 -11.92 -22.59 5.62
CA ASN A 201 -13.25 -23.16 5.75
C ASN A 201 -13.86 -22.70 7.09
N ALA A 202 -14.94 -21.93 7.04
CA ALA A 202 -15.68 -21.45 8.22
C ALA A 202 -15.93 -22.58 9.24
N LYS A 203 -16.34 -23.76 8.76
CA LYS A 203 -16.63 -24.91 9.62
C LYS A 203 -15.39 -25.45 10.31
N SER A 204 -14.22 -25.45 9.66
CA SER A 204 -12.99 -25.93 10.30
C SER A 204 -12.51 -24.96 11.37
N ILE A 205 -12.68 -23.65 11.15
CA ILE A 205 -12.38 -22.64 12.16
C ILE A 205 -13.35 -22.73 13.33
N ASP A 206 -14.66 -22.81 13.07
CA ASP A 206 -15.68 -22.98 14.12
C ASP A 206 -15.37 -24.23 14.96
N LEU A 207 -15.06 -25.36 14.32
CA LEU A 207 -14.68 -26.59 15.02
C LEU A 207 -13.42 -26.42 15.88
N ALA A 208 -12.39 -25.75 15.37
CA ALA A 208 -11.15 -25.49 16.10
C ALA A 208 -11.40 -24.58 17.32
N VAL A 209 -12.18 -23.52 17.13
CA VAL A 209 -12.61 -22.59 18.18
C VAL A 209 -13.41 -23.34 19.24
N HIS A 210 -14.48 -24.07 18.88
CA HIS A 210 -15.31 -24.79 19.85
C HIS A 210 -14.55 -25.87 20.60
N LYS A 211 -13.58 -26.53 19.95
CA LYS A 211 -12.70 -27.51 20.61
C LYS A 211 -11.81 -26.86 21.67
N LYS A 212 -11.35 -25.62 21.46
CA LYS A 212 -10.47 -24.90 22.39
C LYS A 212 -11.25 -24.11 23.44
N GLU A 213 -12.38 -23.55 23.05
CA GLU A 213 -13.26 -22.73 23.87
C GLU A 213 -14.72 -23.18 23.73
N PRO A 214 -15.13 -24.21 24.49
CA PRO A 214 -16.53 -24.68 24.48
C PRO A 214 -17.54 -23.62 24.94
N SER A 215 -17.06 -22.60 25.68
CA SER A 215 -17.84 -21.49 26.22
C SER A 215 -18.51 -20.62 25.14
N VAL A 216 -17.97 -20.59 23.91
CA VAL A 216 -18.52 -19.86 22.76
C VAL A 216 -19.42 -20.71 21.86
N GLY A 217 -20.05 -21.77 22.38
CA GLY A 217 -20.83 -22.75 21.61
C GLY A 217 -21.96 -22.18 20.72
N GLY A 218 -22.45 -20.95 20.99
CA GLY A 218 -23.43 -20.25 20.15
C GLY A 218 -22.84 -19.45 18.99
N PHE A 219 -21.52 -19.30 18.90
CA PHE A 219 -20.85 -18.52 17.86
C PHE A 219 -20.63 -19.34 16.58
N SER A 220 -20.79 -18.71 15.42
CA SER A 220 -20.35 -19.24 14.14
C SER A 220 -19.73 -18.12 13.28
N THR A 221 -18.53 -18.38 12.74
CA THR A 221 -17.88 -17.50 11.75
C THR A 221 -18.75 -17.29 10.53
N GLN A 222 -19.56 -18.29 10.15
CA GLN A 222 -20.47 -18.15 9.03
C GLN A 222 -21.52 -17.06 9.26
N THR A 223 -21.96 -16.85 10.49
CA THR A 223 -22.89 -15.77 10.84
C THR A 223 -22.24 -14.40 10.67
N VAL A 224 -20.96 -14.25 11.05
CA VAL A 224 -20.17 -13.02 10.82
C VAL A 224 -20.10 -12.70 9.33
N PHE A 225 -19.71 -13.66 8.50
CA PHE A 225 -19.52 -13.43 7.05
C PHE A 225 -20.81 -13.37 6.23
N LYS A 226 -21.97 -13.66 6.85
CA LYS A 226 -23.30 -13.45 6.24
C LYS A 226 -23.83 -12.04 6.42
N ASP A 227 -23.18 -11.20 7.22
CA ASP A 227 -23.55 -9.81 7.40
C ASP A 227 -23.55 -9.04 6.05
N ASP A 228 -24.48 -8.10 5.91
CA ASP A 228 -24.69 -7.35 4.68
C ASP A 228 -23.49 -6.47 4.33
N LYS A 229 -22.73 -6.00 5.32
CA LYS A 229 -21.52 -5.20 5.11
C LYS A 229 -20.41 -5.99 4.44
N PHE A 230 -20.22 -7.27 4.80
CA PHE A 230 -19.28 -8.15 4.12
C PHE A 230 -19.69 -8.40 2.67
N SER A 231 -20.98 -8.69 2.46
CA SER A 231 -21.52 -8.92 1.13
C SER A 231 -21.35 -7.68 0.24
N LYS A 232 -21.62 -6.49 0.76
CA LYS A 232 -21.41 -5.21 0.07
C LYS A 232 -19.93 -4.96 -0.22
N ALA A 233 -19.03 -5.15 0.74
CA ALA A 233 -17.59 -4.96 0.56
C ALA A 233 -17.02 -5.93 -0.49
N ARG A 234 -17.42 -7.21 -0.47
CA ARG A 234 -17.05 -8.20 -1.50
C ARG A 234 -17.58 -7.82 -2.88
N ALA A 235 -18.82 -7.36 -2.96
CA ALA A 235 -19.45 -6.95 -4.21
C ALA A 235 -18.73 -5.74 -4.83
N GLU A 236 -18.39 -4.74 -4.03
CA GLU A 236 -17.66 -3.55 -4.49
C GLU A 236 -16.25 -3.90 -4.99
N LEU A 237 -15.49 -4.69 -4.22
CA LEU A 237 -14.18 -5.20 -4.66
C LEU A 237 -14.28 -5.97 -5.97
N SER A 238 -15.23 -6.90 -6.07
CA SER A 238 -15.44 -7.72 -7.27
C SER A 238 -15.83 -6.87 -8.46
N SER A 239 -16.67 -5.85 -8.26
CA SER A 239 -17.07 -4.91 -9.31
C SER A 239 -15.87 -4.14 -9.85
N VAL A 240 -15.01 -3.60 -8.98
CA VAL A 240 -13.84 -2.83 -9.43
C VAL A 240 -12.82 -3.72 -10.15
N ILE A 241 -12.57 -4.92 -9.63
CA ILE A 241 -11.69 -5.89 -10.29
C ILE A 241 -12.23 -6.25 -11.67
N LYS A 242 -13.52 -6.55 -11.78
CA LYS A 242 -14.16 -6.87 -13.06
C LYS A 242 -14.10 -5.70 -14.04
N SER A 243 -14.45 -4.48 -13.61
CA SER A 243 -14.37 -3.29 -14.47
C SER A 243 -12.93 -3.02 -14.93
N ALA A 244 -11.93 -3.28 -14.08
CA ALA A 244 -10.53 -3.16 -14.49
C ALA A 244 -10.10 -4.24 -15.49
N GLN A 245 -10.56 -5.47 -15.31
CA GLN A 245 -10.33 -6.57 -16.26
C GLN A 245 -11.02 -6.34 -17.61
N GLU A 246 -12.17 -5.66 -17.62
CA GLU A 246 -12.87 -5.29 -18.87
C GLU A 246 -12.12 -4.19 -19.64
N VAL A 247 -11.42 -3.30 -18.93
CA VAL A 247 -10.67 -2.19 -19.53
C VAL A 247 -9.23 -2.58 -19.89
N ARG A 248 -8.70 -3.69 -19.35
CA ARG A 248 -7.29 -4.09 -19.54
C ARG A 248 -7.11 -5.55 -19.87
N ALA A 249 -6.08 -5.83 -20.66
CA ALA A 249 -5.62 -7.18 -20.91
C ALA A 249 -5.10 -7.85 -19.63
N SER A 250 -5.98 -8.53 -18.89
CA SER A 250 -5.74 -9.69 -17.99
C SER A 250 -4.65 -9.66 -16.89
N ASP A 251 -3.75 -8.69 -16.85
CA ASP A 251 -2.49 -8.80 -16.10
C ASP A 251 -2.33 -7.67 -15.05
N PRO A 252 -1.99 -8.02 -13.80
CA PRO A 252 -1.88 -7.08 -12.68
C PRO A 252 -0.60 -6.24 -12.62
N ARG A 253 0.33 -6.44 -13.56
CA ARG A 253 1.64 -5.78 -13.53
C ARG A 253 1.49 -4.24 -13.57
N VAL A 254 2.49 -3.58 -12.99
CA VAL A 254 2.57 -2.11 -12.94
C VAL A 254 3.20 -1.64 -14.26
N THR A 255 2.38 -1.38 -15.28
CA THR A 255 2.83 -0.99 -16.63
C THR A 255 3.67 0.28 -16.65
N LEU A 256 3.52 1.17 -15.67
CA LEU A 256 4.36 2.33 -15.45
C LEU A 256 5.83 1.92 -15.31
N ALA A 257 6.11 0.83 -14.57
CA ALA A 257 7.46 0.31 -14.44
C ALA A 257 8.01 -0.10 -15.83
N CYS A 258 7.26 -0.90 -16.60
CA CYS A 258 7.65 -1.32 -17.95
C CYS A 258 7.86 -0.13 -18.90
N THR A 259 7.02 0.91 -18.79
CA THR A 259 7.09 2.10 -19.65
C THR A 259 8.34 2.92 -19.36
N LEU A 260 8.69 3.08 -18.08
CA LEU A 260 9.90 3.78 -17.67
C LEU A 260 11.16 2.91 -17.91
N GLU A 261 11.07 1.59 -17.75
CA GLU A 261 12.14 0.65 -18.12
C GLU A 261 12.50 0.80 -19.61
N TRP A 262 11.50 0.87 -20.49
CA TRP A 262 11.72 1.15 -21.91
C TRP A 262 12.50 2.44 -22.12
N VAL A 263 12.15 3.53 -21.44
CA VAL A 263 12.91 4.79 -21.53
C VAL A 263 14.37 4.56 -21.11
N SER A 264 14.60 3.87 -20.00
CA SER A 264 15.94 3.56 -19.51
C SER A 264 16.74 2.75 -20.54
N TYR A 265 16.13 1.75 -21.17
CA TYR A 265 16.79 0.91 -22.17
C TYR A 265 17.07 1.65 -23.48
N VAL A 266 16.14 2.47 -23.98
CA VAL A 266 16.36 3.31 -25.16
C VAL A 266 17.51 4.29 -24.92
N MET A 267 17.58 4.90 -23.74
CA MET A 267 18.68 5.80 -23.37
C MET A 267 20.02 5.08 -23.24
N ALA A 268 20.02 3.83 -22.77
CA ALA A 268 21.19 2.96 -22.75
C ALA A 268 21.54 2.35 -24.13
N ARG A 269 20.73 2.60 -25.16
CA ARG A 269 20.81 1.98 -26.50
C ARG A 269 20.69 0.46 -26.50
N ASP A 270 20.03 -0.10 -25.49
CA ASP A 270 19.71 -1.53 -25.40
C ASP A 270 18.33 -1.79 -26.01
N PHE A 271 18.26 -1.81 -27.34
CA PHE A 271 16.98 -1.97 -28.06
C PHE A 271 16.36 -3.37 -27.89
N GLY A 272 17.14 -4.40 -27.56
CA GLY A 272 16.61 -5.74 -27.29
C GLY A 272 15.83 -5.77 -25.97
N ALA A 273 16.39 -5.16 -24.91
CA ALA A 273 15.67 -5.00 -23.66
C ALA A 273 14.48 -4.03 -23.81
N ALA A 274 14.63 -2.97 -24.59
CA ALA A 274 13.54 -2.04 -24.89
C ALA A 274 12.36 -2.74 -25.58
N GLU A 275 12.61 -3.60 -26.58
CA GLU A 275 11.56 -4.38 -27.26
C GLU A 275 10.81 -5.31 -26.29
N THR A 276 11.54 -5.93 -25.36
CA THR A 276 10.92 -6.73 -24.30
C THR A 276 9.99 -5.87 -23.43
N ALA A 277 10.43 -4.67 -23.03
CA ALA A 277 9.60 -3.75 -22.28
C ALA A 277 8.35 -3.28 -23.07
N VAL A 278 8.47 -3.05 -24.38
CA VAL A 278 7.30 -2.72 -25.25
C VAL A 278 6.29 -3.86 -25.28
N LYS A 279 6.75 -5.11 -25.43
CA LYS A 279 5.88 -6.28 -25.38
C LYS A 279 5.11 -6.34 -24.05
N MET A 280 5.81 -6.08 -22.95
CA MET A 280 5.21 -6.03 -21.62
C MET A 280 4.15 -4.94 -21.52
N VAL A 281 4.43 -3.72 -21.99
CA VAL A 281 3.43 -2.62 -22.01
C VAL A 281 2.18 -3.02 -22.78
N ARG A 282 2.35 -3.64 -23.95
CA ARG A 282 1.23 -4.12 -24.77
C ARG A 282 0.39 -5.17 -24.03
N GLU A 283 1.05 -6.14 -23.41
CA GLU A 283 0.39 -7.24 -22.71
C GLU A 283 -0.35 -6.80 -21.45
N THR A 284 0.17 -5.81 -20.71
CA THR A 284 -0.35 -5.46 -19.37
C THR A 284 -1.37 -4.34 -19.37
N SER A 285 -1.26 -3.37 -20.28
CA SER A 285 -2.16 -2.21 -20.29
C SER A 285 -3.25 -2.26 -21.36
N GLY A 286 -3.03 -2.98 -22.47
CA GLY A 286 -3.85 -2.82 -23.67
C GLY A 286 -3.63 -1.49 -24.42
N ALA A 287 -2.66 -0.66 -24.01
CA ALA A 287 -2.29 0.60 -24.68
C ALA A 287 -1.52 0.32 -25.98
N SER A 288 -2.23 -0.18 -26.99
CA SER A 288 -1.64 -0.64 -28.23
C SER A 288 -1.00 0.50 -29.04
N LYS A 289 -1.60 1.70 -29.06
CA LYS A 289 -1.04 2.84 -29.80
C LYS A 289 0.27 3.30 -29.17
N LEU A 290 0.34 3.36 -27.85
CA LEU A 290 1.57 3.66 -27.12
C LEU A 290 2.65 2.63 -27.45
N ALA A 291 2.33 1.33 -27.34
CA ALA A 291 3.28 0.25 -27.62
C ALA A 291 3.77 0.26 -29.08
N ASP A 292 2.88 0.49 -30.05
CA ASP A 292 3.23 0.61 -31.48
C ASP A 292 4.23 1.75 -31.71
N ARG A 293 4.02 2.90 -31.04
CA ARG A 293 4.91 4.04 -31.15
C ARG A 293 6.24 3.80 -30.45
N MET A 294 6.24 3.17 -29.28
CA MET A 294 7.47 2.79 -28.59
C MET A 294 8.32 1.83 -29.43
N GLN A 295 7.68 0.87 -30.13
CA GLN A 295 8.36 -0.04 -31.06
C GLN A 295 8.95 0.70 -32.27
N ALA A 296 8.31 1.78 -32.70
CA ALA A 296 8.73 2.55 -33.86
C ALA A 296 9.95 3.46 -33.60
N VAL A 297 10.31 3.71 -32.33
CA VAL A 297 11.45 4.58 -31.97
C VAL A 297 12.77 3.94 -32.37
N LYS A 298 13.56 4.67 -33.15
CA LYS A 298 14.92 4.30 -33.53
C LYS A 298 15.94 5.14 -32.75
N ALA A 299 17.21 4.71 -32.77
CA ALA A 299 18.29 5.33 -32.01
C ALA A 299 18.56 6.82 -32.27
N LYS A 300 18.04 7.40 -33.36
CA LYS A 300 18.21 8.81 -33.72
C LYS A 300 16.93 9.64 -33.58
N ASP A 301 15.82 9.03 -33.17
CA ASP A 301 14.53 9.69 -33.13
C ASP A 301 14.37 10.48 -31.83
N ASP A 302 13.99 11.75 -31.94
CA ASP A 302 13.54 12.54 -30.80
C ASP A 302 12.09 12.18 -30.45
N PHE A 303 11.86 11.81 -29.20
CA PHE A 303 10.52 11.52 -28.69
C PHE A 303 10.22 12.30 -27.41
N ILE A 304 8.94 12.48 -27.13
CA ILE A 304 8.46 12.97 -25.84
C ILE A 304 7.54 11.91 -25.25
N LEU A 305 7.94 11.35 -24.13
CA LEU A 305 7.04 10.54 -23.31
C LEU A 305 6.30 11.49 -22.36
N VAL A 306 4.98 11.56 -22.50
CA VAL A 306 4.12 12.30 -21.58
C VAL A 306 3.46 11.31 -20.64
N LEU A 307 3.69 11.46 -19.34
CA LEU A 307 3.09 10.67 -18.27
C LEU A 307 2.20 11.55 -17.41
N VAL A 308 0.96 11.10 -17.17
CA VAL A 308 0.03 11.78 -16.27
C VAL A 308 -0.47 10.82 -15.19
N GLY A 309 -0.19 11.16 -13.93
CA GLY A 309 -0.81 10.50 -12.78
C GLY A 309 -2.13 11.16 -12.43
N ALA A 310 -3.25 10.49 -12.70
CA ALA A 310 -4.60 11.04 -12.59
C ALA A 310 -5.38 10.52 -11.38
N GLY A 311 -6.17 11.38 -10.74
CA GLY A 311 -7.05 11.03 -9.62
C GLY A 311 -6.30 10.68 -8.35
N LYS A 312 -6.93 9.96 -7.43
CA LYS A 312 -6.27 9.41 -6.24
C LYS A 312 -6.57 7.92 -6.14
N ALA A 313 -5.62 7.16 -5.61
CA ALA A 313 -5.78 5.74 -5.30
C ALA A 313 -6.93 5.53 -4.30
N PRO A 314 -7.38 4.30 -4.03
CA PRO A 314 -8.32 4.05 -2.94
C PRO A 314 -7.69 4.40 -1.58
N LYS A 315 -8.53 4.69 -0.59
CA LYS A 315 -8.11 4.70 0.81
C LYS A 315 -8.74 3.51 1.53
N ARG A 316 -8.18 3.11 2.67
CA ARG A 316 -8.85 2.13 3.54
C ARG A 316 -9.81 2.84 4.48
N ALA A 317 -11.00 2.29 4.59
CA ALA A 317 -11.97 2.62 5.62
C ALA A 317 -12.28 1.33 6.41
N SER A 318 -13.08 1.42 7.46
CA SER A 318 -13.50 0.25 8.23
C SER A 318 -14.99 0.20 8.48
N PHE A 319 -15.49 -1.02 8.68
CA PHE A 319 -16.81 -1.26 9.22
C PHE A 319 -16.72 -2.17 10.45
N ASP A 320 -17.67 -2.00 11.37
CA ASP A 320 -17.76 -2.74 12.63
C ASP A 320 -18.91 -3.75 12.55
N ILE A 321 -18.64 -4.97 13.02
CA ILE A 321 -19.61 -6.05 13.21
C ILE A 321 -19.69 -6.36 14.69
N LYS A 322 -20.88 -6.18 15.27
CA LYS A 322 -21.17 -6.52 16.65
C LYS A 322 -22.25 -7.60 16.70
N LEU A 323 -21.94 -8.77 17.25
CA LEU A 323 -22.88 -9.89 17.36
C LEU A 323 -23.05 -10.32 18.81
N PRO A 324 -24.28 -10.39 19.35
CA PRO A 324 -24.50 -10.97 20.67
C PRO A 324 -24.24 -12.48 20.63
N ILE A 325 -23.44 -12.98 21.56
CA ILE A 325 -23.19 -14.40 21.77
C ILE A 325 -23.83 -14.83 23.10
N PRO A 326 -24.97 -15.54 23.07
CA PRO A 326 -25.55 -16.09 24.28
C PRO A 326 -24.66 -17.20 24.85
N PHE A 327 -24.51 -17.26 26.17
CA PHE A 327 -23.80 -18.34 26.85
C PHE A 327 -24.43 -18.67 28.21
N PRO A 328 -24.12 -19.84 28.80
CA PRO A 328 -24.63 -20.19 30.12
C PRO A 328 -24.23 -19.14 31.17
N GLY A 329 -25.20 -18.37 31.66
CA GLY A 329 -24.98 -17.34 32.69
C GLY A 329 -24.86 -15.90 32.18
N GLY A 330 -25.03 -15.62 30.89
CA GLY A 330 -25.01 -14.24 30.40
C GLY A 330 -25.06 -14.06 28.88
N MET A 331 -24.71 -12.84 28.45
CA MET A 331 -24.58 -12.45 27.05
C MET A 331 -23.21 -11.81 26.82
N GLY A 332 -22.42 -12.40 25.92
CA GLY A 332 -21.18 -11.82 25.41
C GLY A 332 -21.45 -11.05 24.13
N TYR A 333 -20.49 -10.25 23.69
CA TYR A 333 -20.55 -9.57 22.40
C TYR A 333 -19.27 -9.82 21.63
N PHE A 334 -19.41 -10.43 20.46
CA PHE A 334 -18.36 -10.40 19.45
C PHE A 334 -18.30 -9.01 18.85
N ARG A 335 -17.09 -8.49 18.71
CA ARG A 335 -16.80 -7.28 17.95
C ARG A 335 -15.64 -7.55 17.00
N GLY A 336 -15.85 -7.29 15.72
CA GLY A 336 -14.81 -7.32 14.69
C GLY A 336 -14.82 -6.02 13.90
N VAL A 337 -13.65 -5.42 13.71
CA VAL A 337 -13.48 -4.22 12.88
C VAL A 337 -12.68 -4.60 11.64
N TYR A 338 -13.28 -4.40 10.47
CA TYR A 338 -12.75 -4.91 9.21
C TYR A 338 -12.39 -3.77 8.27
N PRO A 339 -11.22 -3.83 7.61
CA PRO A 339 -10.90 -2.87 6.58
C PRO A 339 -11.70 -3.16 5.31
N PHE A 340 -11.94 -2.11 4.52
CA PHE A 340 -12.39 -2.18 3.13
C PHE A 340 -11.78 -1.04 2.32
N LEU A 341 -11.82 -1.14 0.99
CA LEU A 341 -11.33 -0.08 0.11
C LEU A 341 -12.48 0.89 -0.24
N GLU A 342 -12.24 2.19 -0.05
CA GLU A 342 -13.10 3.26 -0.54
C GLU A 342 -12.46 3.86 -1.80
N PHE A 343 -13.10 3.63 -2.96
CA PHE A 343 -12.60 4.08 -4.26
C PHE A 343 -12.88 5.57 -4.50
N ARG A 344 -11.86 6.31 -4.95
CA ARG A 344 -11.92 7.76 -5.16
C ARG A 344 -11.93 8.12 -6.64
N THR A 345 -13.03 7.78 -7.32
CA THR A 345 -13.21 7.96 -8.78
C THR A 345 -13.86 9.29 -9.17
N LYS A 346 -14.51 9.97 -8.21
CA LYS A 346 -15.21 11.24 -8.46
C LYS A 346 -14.25 12.32 -8.98
N TYR A 347 -14.65 13.00 -10.07
CA TYR A 347 -13.87 14.06 -10.74
C TYR A 347 -12.46 13.63 -11.16
N ARG A 348 -12.23 12.32 -11.37
CA ARG A 348 -10.97 11.84 -11.91
C ARG A 348 -10.87 12.24 -13.39
N PRO A 349 -9.72 12.79 -13.84
CA PRO A 349 -9.50 13.00 -15.26
C PRO A 349 -9.66 11.70 -16.05
N ASN A 350 -10.48 11.73 -17.09
CA ASN A 350 -10.77 10.59 -17.98
C ASN A 350 -10.50 10.91 -19.45
N GLN A 351 -10.24 12.17 -19.79
CA GLN A 351 -9.87 12.62 -21.11
C GLN A 351 -8.64 13.50 -20.99
N ILE A 352 -7.51 13.02 -21.53
CA ILE A 352 -6.26 13.78 -21.57
C ILE A 352 -5.76 13.79 -22.99
N THR A 353 -5.61 14.98 -23.55
CA THR A 353 -5.18 15.17 -24.94
C THR A 353 -3.97 16.08 -25.03
N ILE A 354 -3.04 15.75 -25.91
CA ILE A 354 -1.88 16.58 -26.23
C ILE A 354 -2.16 17.25 -27.57
N THR A 355 -2.06 18.57 -27.64
CA THR A 355 -2.09 19.33 -28.88
C THR A 355 -0.71 19.93 -29.12
N SER A 356 -0.22 19.79 -30.34
CA SER A 356 1.05 20.36 -30.79
C SER A 356 0.95 20.71 -32.26
N GLN A 357 2.01 21.33 -32.82
CA GLN A 357 2.09 21.55 -34.27
C GLN A 357 2.01 20.25 -35.09
N ALA A 358 2.40 19.11 -34.51
CA ALA A 358 2.36 17.81 -35.16
C ALA A 358 0.95 17.17 -35.17
N GLY A 359 -0.02 17.77 -34.46
CA GLY A 359 -1.39 17.30 -34.35
C GLY A 359 -1.87 17.11 -32.92
N THR A 360 -3.05 16.51 -32.79
CA THR A 360 -3.68 16.18 -31.50
C THR A 360 -3.58 14.68 -31.24
N ASP A 361 -3.19 14.34 -30.02
CA ASP A 361 -3.11 12.98 -29.51
C ASP A 361 -3.94 12.79 -28.26
N THR A 362 -4.31 11.56 -27.97
CA THR A 362 -4.99 11.20 -26.70
C THR A 362 -4.11 10.23 -25.94
N LEU A 363 -3.93 10.48 -24.64
CA LEU A 363 -3.19 9.55 -23.80
C LEU A 363 -4.02 8.29 -23.54
N GLU A 364 -3.34 7.15 -23.53
CA GLU A 364 -3.93 5.87 -23.17
C GLU A 364 -3.69 5.59 -21.68
N ILE A 365 -4.67 4.97 -21.03
CA ILE A 365 -4.50 4.48 -19.65
C ILE A 365 -3.49 3.33 -19.69
N ILE A 366 -2.38 3.46 -18.98
CA ILE A 366 -1.40 2.38 -18.82
C ILE A 366 -1.60 1.59 -17.52
N ASP A 367 -2.00 2.26 -16.44
CA ASP A 367 -2.19 1.64 -15.11
C ASP A 367 -3.40 2.21 -14.36
N SER A 368 -3.93 1.43 -13.40
CA SER A 368 -5.06 1.73 -12.51
C SER A 368 -4.66 1.12 -11.22
N ILE A 369 -4.29 2.02 -10.33
CA ILE A 369 -3.90 1.69 -8.99
C ILE A 369 -5.11 1.15 -8.22
N ASP A 370 -6.34 1.61 -8.54
CA ASP A 370 -7.57 1.01 -8.01
C ASP A 370 -7.64 -0.49 -8.27
N ALA A 371 -7.39 -0.92 -9.51
CA ALA A 371 -7.43 -2.33 -9.90
C ALA A 371 -6.36 -3.17 -9.19
N ILE A 372 -5.13 -2.66 -9.21
CA ILE A 372 -3.97 -3.32 -8.59
C ILE A 372 -4.21 -3.49 -7.08
N MET A 373 -4.72 -2.45 -6.42
CA MET A 373 -5.01 -2.46 -4.99
C MET A 373 -6.22 -3.35 -4.67
N ALA A 374 -7.30 -3.30 -5.45
CA ALA A 374 -8.47 -4.16 -5.24
C ALA A 374 -8.10 -5.63 -5.33
N ARG A 375 -7.29 -6.02 -6.33
CA ARG A 375 -6.83 -7.40 -6.48
C ARG A 375 -5.90 -7.83 -5.34
N ASN A 376 -4.96 -6.96 -4.95
CA ASN A 376 -4.07 -7.24 -3.82
C ASN A 376 -4.84 -7.33 -2.51
N PHE A 377 -5.89 -6.53 -2.33
CA PHE A 377 -6.79 -6.60 -1.19
C PHE A 377 -7.57 -7.92 -1.17
N GLN A 378 -8.11 -8.34 -2.31
CA GLN A 378 -8.80 -9.64 -2.45
C GLN A 378 -7.86 -10.81 -2.14
N ARG A 379 -6.60 -10.79 -2.63
CA ARG A 379 -5.61 -11.82 -2.31
C ARG A 379 -5.33 -11.91 -0.80
N ARG A 380 -5.41 -10.79 -0.10
CA ARG A 380 -5.20 -10.69 1.35
C ARG A 380 -6.50 -10.83 2.16
N GLU A 381 -7.63 -11.17 1.54
CA GLU A 381 -8.89 -11.32 2.27
C GLU A 381 -8.78 -12.28 3.49
N PRO A 382 -8.05 -13.42 3.42
CA PRO A 382 -7.76 -14.24 4.60
C PRO A 382 -7.11 -13.47 5.74
N GLU A 383 -6.08 -12.69 5.44
CA GLU A 383 -5.37 -11.89 6.44
C GLU A 383 -6.25 -10.77 6.99
N LEU A 384 -6.94 -10.05 6.10
CA LEU A 384 -7.67 -8.83 6.42
C LEU A 384 -8.99 -9.09 7.13
N TRP A 385 -9.63 -10.24 6.89
CA TRP A 385 -10.95 -10.53 7.44
C TRP A 385 -10.99 -11.76 8.34
N TRP A 386 -10.21 -12.82 8.05
CA TRP A 386 -10.23 -14.00 8.91
C TRP A 386 -9.41 -13.80 10.18
N VAL A 387 -8.22 -13.17 10.10
CA VAL A 387 -7.45 -12.87 11.32
C VAL A 387 -8.28 -12.03 12.29
N PRO A 388 -8.85 -10.85 11.93
CA PRO A 388 -9.65 -10.07 12.88
C PRO A 388 -10.87 -10.82 13.42
N THR A 389 -11.48 -11.69 12.62
CA THR A 389 -12.59 -12.54 13.08
C THR A 389 -12.12 -13.50 14.17
N ILE A 390 -11.03 -14.23 13.95
CA ILE A 390 -10.45 -15.14 14.95
C ILE A 390 -10.06 -14.37 16.22
N ARG A 391 -9.44 -13.20 16.07
CA ARG A 391 -9.10 -12.33 17.21
C ARG A 391 -10.34 -11.90 18.00
N GLY A 392 -11.39 -11.46 17.30
CA GLY A 392 -12.65 -11.06 17.93
C GLY A 392 -13.30 -12.20 18.71
N ILE A 393 -13.26 -13.44 18.17
CA ILE A 393 -13.74 -14.64 18.85
C ILE A 393 -12.96 -14.89 20.14
N LEU A 394 -11.63 -14.87 20.05
CA LEU A 394 -10.71 -15.10 21.17
C LEU A 394 -10.94 -14.10 22.31
N ARG A 395 -11.06 -12.81 21.97
CA ARG A 395 -11.37 -11.76 22.95
C ARG A 395 -12.73 -11.96 23.58
N THR A 396 -13.72 -12.38 22.80
CA THR A 396 -15.05 -12.68 23.32
C THR A 396 -15.03 -13.86 24.29
N ALA A 397 -14.37 -14.96 23.92
CA ALA A 397 -14.21 -16.13 24.78
C ALA A 397 -13.52 -15.76 26.10
N THR A 398 -12.45 -14.96 26.03
CA THR A 398 -11.72 -14.48 27.21
C THR A 398 -12.60 -13.60 28.11
N ALA A 399 -13.38 -12.69 27.52
CA ALA A 399 -14.32 -11.84 28.27
C ALA A 399 -15.41 -12.68 28.96
N MET A 400 -15.96 -13.68 28.27
CA MET A 400 -16.98 -14.59 28.82
C MET A 400 -16.43 -15.47 29.94
N ALA A 401 -15.22 -16.02 29.77
CA ALA A 401 -14.53 -16.77 30.82
C ALA A 401 -14.28 -15.89 32.06
N GLY A 402 -13.85 -14.64 31.87
CA GLY A 402 -13.70 -13.66 32.94
C GLY A 402 -15.02 -13.39 33.68
N GLN A 403 -16.13 -13.25 32.96
CA GLN A 403 -17.47 -13.08 33.56
C GLN A 403 -17.92 -14.32 34.35
N ALA A 404 -17.69 -15.53 33.81
CA ALA A 404 -18.02 -16.78 34.48
C ALA A 404 -17.20 -16.97 35.77
N LEU A 405 -15.90 -16.64 35.75
CA LEU A 405 -15.04 -16.64 36.94
C LEU A 405 -15.49 -15.60 37.97
N ALA A 406 -15.86 -14.39 37.53
CA ALA A 406 -16.38 -13.35 38.43
C ALA A 406 -17.71 -13.75 39.09
N GLY A 407 -18.58 -14.44 38.35
CA GLY A 407 -19.86 -14.97 38.83
C GLY A 407 -19.72 -16.16 39.79
N SER A 408 -18.78 -17.07 39.54
CA SER A 408 -18.52 -18.26 40.37
C SER A 408 -17.66 -18.00 41.62
N ALA A 409 -16.88 -16.92 41.65
CA ALA A 409 -16.12 -16.48 42.83
C ALA A 409 -17.02 -15.88 43.93
N GLY A 410 -17.95 -16.68 44.47
CA GLY A 410 -18.93 -16.33 45.50
C GLY A 410 -18.37 -16.09 46.91
N GLY A 411 -17.08 -15.81 47.09
CA GLY A 411 -16.49 -15.56 48.41
C GLY A 411 -15.17 -14.80 48.37
N SER A 412 -15.01 -13.84 49.30
CA SER A 412 -13.78 -13.13 49.72
C SER A 412 -12.86 -12.42 48.70
N TYR A 413 -13.11 -12.46 47.39
CA TYR A 413 -12.43 -11.55 46.48
C TYR A 413 -12.97 -10.12 46.69
N SER A 414 -12.07 -9.15 46.95
CA SER A 414 -12.45 -7.75 47.11
C SER A 414 -13.17 -7.27 45.84
N GLY A 415 -14.24 -6.47 45.99
CA GLY A 415 -15.03 -5.98 44.84
C GLY A 415 -14.19 -5.29 43.75
N TYR A 416 -13.00 -4.79 44.13
CA TYR A 416 -12.01 -4.22 43.22
C TYR A 416 -11.38 -5.23 42.24
N ALA A 417 -11.19 -6.50 42.63
CA ALA A 417 -10.65 -7.53 41.73
C ALA A 417 -11.68 -7.93 40.65
N LYS A 418 -12.96 -8.04 41.03
CA LYS A 418 -14.06 -8.30 40.08
C LYS A 418 -14.25 -7.13 39.12
N LEU A 419 -14.18 -5.91 39.62
CA LEU A 419 -14.23 -4.69 38.80
C LEU A 419 -13.03 -4.60 37.85
N GLY A 420 -11.82 -4.92 38.32
CA GLY A 420 -10.61 -4.93 37.48
C GLY A 420 -10.69 -5.91 36.32
N ILE A 421 -11.18 -7.14 36.55
CA ILE A 421 -11.37 -8.15 35.49
C ILE A 421 -12.45 -7.71 34.49
N ALA A 422 -13.57 -7.15 34.96
CA ALA A 422 -14.64 -6.68 34.10
C ALA A 422 -14.19 -5.48 33.22
N VAL A 423 -13.49 -4.52 33.81
CA VAL A 423 -12.95 -3.35 33.09
C VAL A 423 -11.89 -3.77 32.08
N ALA A 424 -10.98 -4.68 32.44
CA ALA A 424 -9.99 -5.21 31.50
C ALA A 424 -10.66 -5.92 30.31
N GLY A 425 -11.74 -6.69 30.54
CA GLY A 425 -12.50 -7.35 29.47
C GLY A 425 -13.15 -6.37 28.49
N VAL A 426 -13.74 -5.27 28.99
CA VAL A 426 -14.35 -4.23 28.13
C VAL A 426 -13.28 -3.46 27.35
N ILE A 427 -12.17 -3.09 28.00
CA ILE A 427 -11.04 -2.40 27.37
C ILE A 427 -10.46 -3.23 26.22
N VAL A 428 -10.29 -4.54 26.41
CA VAL A 428 -9.78 -5.45 25.38
C VAL A 428 -10.78 -5.64 24.24
N ALA A 429 -12.09 -5.68 24.52
CA ALA A 429 -13.12 -5.81 23.50
C ALA A 429 -13.23 -4.57 22.58
N GLU A 430 -13.00 -3.37 23.13
CA GLU A 430 -13.04 -2.11 22.38
C GLU A 430 -11.71 -1.78 21.67
N ALA A 431 -10.60 -2.46 22.02
CA ALA A 431 -9.28 -2.22 21.43
C ALA A 431 -9.12 -2.70 19.98
N GLU A 432 -10.10 -3.41 19.39
CA GLU A 432 -10.00 -3.78 17.96
C GLU A 432 -10.10 -2.56 17.07
N GLN A 433 -9.05 -2.33 16.29
CA GLN A 433 -9.03 -1.40 15.18
C GLN A 433 -8.46 -2.10 13.94
N ALA A 434 -9.05 -1.80 12.79
CA ALA A 434 -8.52 -2.25 11.51
C ALA A 434 -7.31 -1.41 11.12
N ASP A 435 -6.33 -2.03 10.45
CA ASP A 435 -5.23 -1.29 9.86
C ASP A 435 -5.73 -0.50 8.62
N LEU A 436 -5.88 0.81 8.81
CA LEU A 436 -6.30 1.75 7.77
C LEU A 436 -5.14 2.33 6.96
N ARG A 437 -3.89 1.98 7.29
CA ARG A 437 -2.72 2.46 6.57
C ARG A 437 -2.69 1.84 5.19
N ILE A 438 -2.52 2.69 4.18
CA ILE A 438 -2.36 2.33 2.79
C ILE A 438 -1.77 3.52 2.07
N TRP A 439 -0.97 3.30 1.03
CA TRP A 439 -0.38 4.40 0.26
C TRP A 439 -1.44 5.12 -0.59
N SER A 440 -2.04 6.16 0.00
CA SER A 440 -3.23 6.82 -0.52
C SER A 440 -2.94 8.02 -1.42
N THR A 441 -1.76 8.64 -1.32
CA THR A 441 -1.37 9.77 -2.19
C THR A 441 -1.08 9.36 -3.64
N LEU A 442 -0.98 8.06 -3.91
CA LEU A 442 -0.84 7.52 -5.27
C LEU A 442 -1.94 8.05 -6.22
N PRO A 443 -1.64 8.22 -7.52
CA PRO A 443 -2.68 8.42 -8.53
C PRO A 443 -3.62 7.22 -8.59
N GLY A 444 -4.87 7.43 -8.97
CA GLY A 444 -5.83 6.34 -9.19
C GLY A 444 -5.58 5.61 -10.52
N ALA A 445 -5.00 6.32 -11.49
CA ALA A 445 -4.59 5.77 -12.78
C ALA A 445 -3.39 6.52 -13.36
N HIS A 446 -2.63 5.85 -14.22
CA HIS A 446 -1.58 6.47 -15.02
C HIS A 446 -1.97 6.47 -16.48
N TYR A 447 -1.69 7.58 -17.13
CA TYR A 447 -1.89 7.77 -18.56
C TYR A 447 -0.55 8.04 -19.21
N ALA A 448 -0.38 7.55 -20.44
CA ALA A 448 0.82 7.82 -21.21
C ALA A 448 0.52 8.05 -22.69
N ALA A 449 1.36 8.88 -23.31
CA ALA A 449 1.46 9.00 -24.75
C ALA A 449 2.92 9.21 -25.13
N LEU A 450 3.32 8.60 -26.23
CA LEU A 450 4.59 8.88 -26.87
C LEU A 450 4.31 9.74 -28.11
N VAL A 451 4.81 10.98 -28.13
CA VAL A 451 4.61 11.91 -29.24
C VAL A 451 5.94 12.32 -29.86
N LYS A 452 5.91 12.68 -31.13
CA LYS A 452 7.07 13.32 -31.77
C LYS A 452 7.26 14.70 -31.17
N ARG A 453 8.52 15.11 -31.05
CA ARG A 453 8.82 16.47 -30.60
C ARG A 453 8.37 17.50 -31.65
N PRO A 454 7.54 18.50 -31.27
CA PRO A 454 7.17 19.57 -32.18
C PRO A 454 8.36 20.52 -32.38
N ALA A 455 8.39 21.20 -33.53
CA ALA A 455 9.51 22.07 -33.91
C ALA A 455 9.70 23.27 -32.96
N ASP A 456 8.61 23.77 -32.38
CA ASP A 456 8.61 24.84 -31.38
C ASP A 456 8.92 24.36 -29.95
N GLY A 457 8.95 23.04 -29.72
CA GLY A 457 9.14 22.45 -28.40
C GLY A 457 8.00 22.71 -27.42
N VAL A 458 6.80 23.08 -27.88
CA VAL A 458 5.64 23.37 -27.01
C VAL A 458 4.60 22.27 -27.11
N LEU A 459 4.19 21.73 -25.95
CA LEU A 459 3.06 20.81 -25.84
C LEU A 459 1.93 21.46 -25.03
N ASP A 460 0.74 21.52 -25.62
CA ASP A 460 -0.50 21.91 -24.94
C ASP A 460 -1.21 20.66 -24.45
N ILE A 461 -1.26 20.45 -23.14
CA ILE A 461 -1.84 19.26 -22.53
C ILE A 461 -3.17 19.66 -21.90
N GLU A 462 -4.27 19.21 -22.50
CA GLU A 462 -5.62 19.41 -21.97
C GLU A 462 -6.01 18.22 -21.09
N ILE A 463 -6.42 18.51 -19.86
CA ILE A 463 -6.82 17.54 -18.84
C ILE A 463 -8.30 17.79 -18.52
N GLY A 464 -9.15 16.78 -18.70
CA GLY A 464 -10.59 16.90 -18.48
C GLY A 464 -11.28 15.64 -17.96
N ASP A 465 -12.52 15.83 -17.52
CA ASP A 465 -13.44 14.77 -17.09
C ASP A 465 -14.70 14.66 -17.97
N GLY A 466 -14.67 15.31 -19.14
CA GLY A 466 -15.80 15.47 -20.06
C GLY A 466 -16.66 16.71 -19.79
N SER A 467 -16.64 17.25 -18.57
CA SER A 467 -17.39 18.46 -18.18
C SER A 467 -16.50 19.68 -17.97
N THR A 468 -15.31 19.45 -17.42
CA THR A 468 -14.31 20.46 -17.13
C THR A 468 -13.03 20.13 -17.88
N LYS A 469 -12.31 21.17 -18.32
CA LYS A 469 -11.07 21.06 -19.07
C LYS A 469 -10.11 22.16 -18.62
N ASN A 470 -8.88 21.79 -18.30
CA ASN A 470 -7.79 22.76 -18.11
C ASN A 470 -6.61 22.44 -18.99
N LYS A 471 -5.79 23.45 -19.24
CA LYS A 471 -4.61 23.34 -20.07
C LYS A 471 -3.35 23.49 -19.22
N VAL A 472 -2.39 22.63 -19.49
CA VAL A 472 -1.03 22.68 -18.96
C VAL A 472 -0.08 22.79 -20.14
N ILE A 473 0.79 23.80 -20.14
CA ILE A 473 1.79 23.99 -21.20
C ILE A 473 3.11 23.39 -20.72
N ALA A 474 3.69 22.49 -21.52
CA ALA A 474 5.02 21.94 -21.27
C ALA A 474 6.00 22.43 -22.35
N ASN A 475 7.10 23.05 -21.92
CA ASN A 475 8.17 23.49 -22.81
C ASN A 475 9.30 22.44 -22.77
N VAL A 476 9.49 21.75 -23.88
CA VAL A 476 10.49 20.69 -24.03
C VAL A 476 11.74 21.19 -24.77
N LYS A 477 12.91 20.78 -24.29
CA LYS A 477 14.19 21.10 -24.91
C LYS A 477 14.47 20.19 -26.10
N GLU A 478 15.59 20.43 -26.76
CA GLU A 478 16.11 19.54 -27.79
C GLU A 478 16.46 18.15 -27.27
N GLY A 479 16.27 17.15 -28.13
CA GLY A 479 16.40 15.75 -27.79
C GLY A 479 15.12 15.09 -27.30
N SER A 480 15.29 13.83 -26.88
CA SER A 480 14.24 13.07 -26.21
C SER A 480 13.95 13.63 -24.82
N SER A 481 12.67 13.69 -24.44
CA SER A 481 12.21 14.28 -23.18
C SER A 481 11.17 13.43 -22.47
N LEU A 482 11.10 13.59 -21.15
CA LEU A 482 10.04 13.06 -20.30
C LEU A 482 9.26 14.23 -19.71
N VAL A 483 7.94 14.20 -19.86
CA VAL A 483 7.01 15.15 -19.24
C VAL A 483 6.18 14.41 -18.22
N TYR A 484 6.20 14.86 -16.97
CA TYR A 484 5.37 14.32 -15.89
C TYR A 484 4.40 15.37 -15.36
N ILE A 485 3.14 14.99 -15.22
CA ILE A 485 2.09 15.81 -14.60
C ILE A 485 1.34 14.97 -13.57
N ARG A 486 1.07 15.56 -12.41
CA ARG A 486 0.11 15.03 -11.46
C ARG A 486 -1.20 15.81 -11.55
N ALA A 487 -2.32 15.12 -11.74
CA ALA A 487 -3.65 15.73 -11.80
C ALA A 487 -4.62 15.02 -10.85
N LEU A 488 -4.96 15.65 -9.72
CA LEU A 488 -5.94 15.11 -8.77
C LEU A 488 -7.36 15.19 -9.33
N THR A 489 -7.69 16.31 -9.96
CA THR A 489 -8.92 16.57 -10.73
C THR A 489 -8.56 17.39 -11.96
N PRO A 490 -9.46 17.59 -12.94
CA PRO A 490 -9.18 18.48 -14.06
C PRO A 490 -8.72 19.87 -13.65
N ASN A 491 -9.23 20.43 -12.54
CA ASN A 491 -8.89 21.78 -12.04
C ASN A 491 -7.75 21.79 -11.01
N MET A 492 -7.32 20.62 -10.53
CA MET A 492 -6.27 20.50 -9.50
C MET A 492 -5.15 19.64 -10.04
N HIS A 493 -4.17 20.28 -10.65
CA HIS A 493 -2.99 19.63 -11.22
C HIS A 493 -1.73 20.39 -10.82
N THR A 494 -0.61 19.68 -10.82
CA THR A 494 0.70 20.29 -10.70
C THR A 494 1.06 21.01 -12.00
N LYS A 495 2.17 21.74 -11.98
CA LYS A 495 2.84 22.15 -13.22
C LYS A 495 3.37 20.94 -13.99
N ALA A 496 3.66 21.13 -15.28
CA ALA A 496 4.38 20.14 -16.05
C ALA A 496 5.87 20.16 -15.68
N TYR A 497 6.34 19.02 -15.21
CA TYR A 497 7.76 18.79 -14.96
C TYR A 497 8.38 18.18 -16.20
N VAL A 498 9.50 18.73 -16.66
CA VAL A 498 10.14 18.32 -17.92
C VAL A 498 11.60 17.95 -17.66
N ALA A 499 11.97 16.74 -18.08
CA ALA A 499 13.33 16.23 -18.02
C ALA A 499 13.88 15.93 -19.42
N SER A 500 15.09 16.40 -19.68
CA SER A 500 15.86 16.04 -20.87
C SER A 500 16.45 14.66 -20.66
N LEU A 501 16.20 13.74 -21.58
CA LEU A 501 16.74 12.38 -21.52
C LEU A 501 18.13 12.26 -22.19
N ILE A 502 18.67 13.35 -22.76
CA ILE A 502 20.04 13.36 -23.30
C ILE A 502 21.06 13.04 -22.19
N PRO A 503 21.89 11.98 -22.33
CA PRO A 503 22.95 11.66 -21.37
C PRO A 503 23.87 12.86 -21.12
N GLY A 504 24.05 13.26 -19.86
CA GLY A 504 24.94 14.36 -19.45
C GLY A 504 24.30 15.76 -19.38
N SER A 505 23.02 15.92 -19.74
CA SER A 505 22.26 17.17 -19.64
C SER A 505 21.67 17.35 -18.23
N THR A 506 22.46 17.80 -17.25
CA THR A 506 22.06 17.83 -15.82
C THR A 506 21.15 18.99 -15.39
N LYS A 507 20.44 19.69 -16.30
CA LYS A 507 19.54 20.81 -15.93
C LYS A 507 18.07 20.51 -16.22
N SER A 508 17.39 19.92 -15.23
CA SER A 508 15.92 19.89 -15.14
C SER A 508 15.36 21.32 -15.14
N THR A 509 14.30 21.57 -15.90
CA THR A 509 13.68 22.90 -16.00
C THR A 509 12.23 22.78 -15.55
N THR A 510 11.87 23.53 -14.53
CA THR A 510 10.49 23.66 -14.12
C THR A 510 9.80 24.67 -15.02
N SER A 511 8.76 24.26 -15.76
CA SER A 511 7.88 25.20 -16.44
C SER A 511 6.90 25.80 -15.41
N ALA A 512 6.87 27.13 -15.28
CA ALA A 512 5.96 27.81 -14.36
C ALA A 512 4.53 27.78 -14.95
N PRO A 513 3.49 27.52 -14.14
CA PRO A 513 2.12 27.63 -14.61
C PRO A 513 1.79 29.10 -14.93
N ALA A 514 1.14 29.33 -16.07
CA ALA A 514 0.58 30.63 -16.42
C ALA A 514 -0.65 30.90 -15.54
N LEU A 515 -0.44 31.47 -14.35
CA LEU A 515 -1.53 31.94 -13.48
C LEU A 515 -2.07 33.28 -13.98
N ALA A 516 -3.37 33.30 -14.33
CA ALA A 516 -4.14 34.52 -14.49
C ALA A 516 -4.22 35.26 -13.13
N SER A 517 -3.51 36.38 -13.01
CA SER A 517 -3.40 37.16 -11.77
C SER A 517 -4.64 38.01 -11.49
N LYS A 518 -5.20 37.88 -10.28
CA LYS A 518 -5.82 39.01 -9.56
C LYS A 518 -5.20 39.08 -8.15
N ALA A 519 -4.44 40.14 -7.89
CA ALA A 519 -3.88 40.49 -6.58
C ALA A 519 -4.91 41.28 -5.73
N PRO A 520 -4.77 41.29 -4.39
CA PRO A 520 -4.12 42.41 -3.69
C PRO A 520 -3.18 41.94 -2.54
N SER A 521 -1.95 42.46 -2.44
CA SER A 521 -1.48 43.66 -1.71
C SER A 521 -1.28 43.49 -0.18
N ALA A 522 0.00 43.52 0.20
CA ALA A 522 0.62 44.05 1.43
C ALA A 522 0.31 43.36 2.79
N ARG A 523 1.18 43.30 3.81
CA ARG A 523 2.61 43.55 4.09
C ARG A 523 2.71 43.39 5.62
N ALA A 524 3.70 42.67 6.18
CA ALA A 524 4.34 43.02 7.45
C ALA A 524 5.43 42.00 7.82
N SER A 525 6.60 42.55 8.17
CA SER A 525 7.87 41.91 8.48
C SER A 525 8.27 42.20 9.93
N THR A 526 8.66 41.19 10.73
CA THR A 526 9.60 41.34 11.88
C THR A 526 9.99 39.97 12.51
N PRO A 527 11.02 39.85 13.38
CA PRO A 527 12.39 39.53 12.98
C PRO A 527 12.97 38.25 13.64
N ALA A 528 14.19 37.93 13.21
CA ALA A 528 15.03 36.83 13.65
C ALA A 528 15.41 36.87 15.14
N VAL A 529 15.42 35.69 15.77
CA VAL A 529 16.06 35.43 17.06
C VAL A 529 17.27 34.52 16.83
N VAL A 530 18.44 35.04 17.17
CA VAL A 530 19.72 34.33 17.24
C VAL A 530 19.87 33.76 18.65
N VAL A 531 20.01 32.44 18.78
CA VAL A 531 20.59 31.82 19.99
C VAL A 531 21.56 30.73 19.55
N GLY A 532 22.79 30.83 20.05
CA GLY A 532 23.88 29.91 19.76
C GLY A 532 24.24 28.98 20.91
N LYS A 533 25.26 28.17 20.59
CA LYS A 533 26.19 27.37 21.43
C LYS A 533 25.82 25.92 21.79
N LYS A 534 26.53 25.03 21.09
CA LYS A 534 27.47 23.99 21.56
C LYS A 534 27.04 23.08 22.71
N SER A 535 26.99 21.78 22.41
CA SER A 535 27.52 20.72 23.28
C SER A 535 28.00 19.56 22.42
N SER A 536 29.27 19.18 22.61
CA SER A 536 29.97 18.07 21.99
C SER A 536 29.94 16.87 22.92
N SER A 537 29.43 15.73 22.46
CA SER A 537 29.65 14.44 23.12
C SER A 537 29.93 13.37 22.07
N SER A 538 31.20 12.98 22.02
CA SER A 538 31.73 11.85 21.27
C SER A 538 31.21 10.53 21.84
N ALA A 539 30.60 9.69 21.01
CA ALA A 539 30.35 8.30 21.31
C ALA A 539 30.80 7.41 20.15
N ILE A 540 31.47 6.34 20.53
CA ILE A 540 32.25 5.40 19.74
C ILE A 540 31.35 4.66 18.74
N VAL A 541 31.58 4.89 17.44
CA VAL A 541 30.98 4.11 16.34
C VAL A 541 31.82 2.86 16.14
N LYS A 542 31.22 1.68 16.37
CA LYS A 542 31.79 0.41 15.90
C LYS A 542 31.57 0.31 14.39
N ASN A 543 32.66 0.17 13.65
CA ASN A 543 32.70 -0.01 12.21
C ASN A 543 31.81 -1.17 11.76
N TYR A 544 30.83 -0.88 10.89
CA TYR A 544 30.14 -1.86 10.07
C TYR A 544 30.78 -1.83 8.67
N ASN A 545 31.30 -2.97 8.22
CA ASN A 545 31.97 -3.12 6.92
C ASN A 545 31.04 -3.90 5.97
N PRO A 546 30.45 -3.27 4.94
CA PRO A 546 29.53 -3.93 4.01
C PRO A 546 30.24 -4.55 2.79
N ALA A 547 31.54 -4.85 2.87
CA ALA A 547 32.28 -5.50 1.79
C ALA A 547 32.46 -7.00 2.06
N LYS A 548 31.52 -7.83 1.56
CA LYS A 548 31.69 -9.22 1.07
C LYS A 548 30.34 -9.93 1.07
N PHE A 549 29.59 -9.83 -0.03
CA PHE A 549 28.61 -10.84 -0.43
C PHE A 549 28.42 -10.77 -1.95
N ASP A 550 29.48 -11.08 -2.69
CA ASP A 550 29.41 -11.49 -4.08
C ASP A 550 29.86 -12.95 -4.12
N GLU A 551 28.90 -13.86 -4.33
CA GLU A 551 29.00 -15.08 -5.15
C GLU A 551 27.73 -15.93 -4.97
N PRO A 552 27.01 -16.29 -6.04
CA PRO A 552 25.95 -17.29 -5.96
C PRO A 552 26.57 -18.69 -5.82
N ALA A 553 26.03 -19.48 -4.88
CA ALA A 553 26.42 -20.86 -4.67
C ALA A 553 26.24 -21.71 -5.95
N PRO A 554 27.11 -22.71 -6.19
CA PRO A 554 27.04 -23.54 -7.38
C PRO A 554 25.77 -24.41 -7.38
N SER A 555 25.16 -24.48 -8.56
CA SER A 555 24.01 -25.33 -8.89
C SER A 555 24.29 -26.80 -8.53
N GLY A 556 23.56 -27.32 -7.54
CA GLY A 556 23.52 -28.75 -7.24
C GLY A 556 22.83 -29.52 -8.36
N GLN A 557 23.48 -30.60 -8.80
CA GLN A 557 22.98 -31.54 -9.81
C GLN A 557 21.68 -32.21 -9.35
N ILE A 558 20.68 -32.18 -10.24
CA ILE A 558 19.45 -32.98 -10.11
C ILE A 558 19.74 -34.39 -10.65
N PRO A 559 19.42 -35.47 -9.91
CA PRO A 559 19.58 -36.82 -10.42
C PRO A 559 18.52 -37.12 -11.51
N THR A 560 18.98 -37.57 -12.66
CA THR A 560 18.17 -38.13 -13.74
C THR A 560 17.58 -39.47 -13.30
N ALA A 561 16.27 -39.57 -13.22
CA ALA A 561 15.55 -40.83 -13.11
C ALA A 561 15.01 -41.21 -14.50
N ASP A 562 15.46 -42.37 -14.99
CA ASP A 562 14.92 -43.03 -16.17
C ASP A 562 13.48 -43.47 -15.93
N ALA A 563 12.58 -43.10 -16.84
CA ALA A 563 11.27 -43.73 -16.96
C ALA A 563 10.85 -43.76 -18.43
N GLN A 564 11.04 -44.93 -19.05
CA GLN A 564 10.35 -45.33 -20.27
C GLN A 564 8.85 -45.49 -19.94
N GLY A 565 8.00 -44.69 -20.58
CA GLY A 565 6.55 -44.79 -20.47
C GLY A 565 5.89 -44.17 -21.69
N SER A 566 5.33 -45.03 -22.55
CA SER A 566 4.59 -44.73 -23.77
C SER A 566 3.47 -43.70 -23.52
N ALA A 567 3.50 -42.58 -24.25
CA ALA A 567 2.41 -41.60 -24.27
C ALA A 567 1.19 -42.20 -24.99
N ALA A 568 0.05 -42.25 -24.30
CA ALA A 568 -1.25 -42.42 -24.91
C ALA A 568 -1.92 -41.03 -24.99
N ASP A 569 -2.53 -40.73 -26.14
CA ASP A 569 -3.18 -39.45 -26.41
C ASP A 569 -4.33 -39.16 -25.42
N PRO A 570 -4.52 -37.91 -24.99
CA PRO A 570 -5.58 -37.54 -24.07
C PRO A 570 -6.95 -37.59 -24.75
N VAL A 571 -7.88 -38.32 -24.15
CA VAL A 571 -9.30 -38.35 -24.53
C VAL A 571 -9.94 -36.99 -24.20
N PRO A 572 -10.70 -36.38 -25.12
CA PRO A 572 -11.42 -35.13 -24.84
C PRO A 572 -12.51 -35.36 -23.78
N ILE A 573 -12.48 -34.56 -22.72
CA ILE A 573 -13.55 -34.54 -21.71
C ILE A 573 -14.63 -33.58 -22.21
N GLU A 574 -15.80 -34.10 -22.56
CA GLU A 574 -16.98 -33.27 -22.84
C GLU A 574 -17.47 -32.60 -21.55
N PRO A 575 -17.85 -31.30 -21.61
CA PRO A 575 -18.41 -30.61 -20.46
C PRO A 575 -19.82 -31.15 -20.12
N PRO A 576 -20.18 -31.20 -18.83
CA PRO A 576 -21.47 -31.72 -18.41
C PRO A 576 -22.64 -30.85 -18.92
N PRO A 577 -23.81 -31.45 -19.17
CA PRO A 577 -24.97 -30.74 -19.70
C PRO A 577 -25.50 -29.70 -18.69
N PHE A 578 -25.84 -28.54 -19.22
CA PHE A 578 -26.35 -27.39 -18.49
C PHE A 578 -27.83 -27.63 -18.13
N GLU A 579 -28.15 -27.82 -16.86
CA GLU A 579 -29.54 -27.86 -16.40
C GLU A 579 -30.10 -26.42 -16.27
N PRO A 580 -31.26 -26.11 -16.90
CA PRO A 580 -31.88 -24.81 -16.75
C PRO A 580 -32.51 -24.65 -15.36
N PRO A 581 -32.54 -23.43 -14.81
CA PRO A 581 -33.07 -23.17 -13.48
C PRO A 581 -34.59 -23.45 -13.42
N PRO A 582 -35.10 -23.85 -12.24
CA PRO A 582 -36.53 -24.11 -12.05
C PRO A 582 -37.32 -22.81 -12.26
N LYS A 583 -38.41 -22.93 -13.04
CA LYS A 583 -39.36 -21.83 -13.28
C LYS A 583 -40.16 -21.53 -12.00
N PRO A 584 -40.59 -20.26 -11.82
CA PRO A 584 -41.19 -19.75 -10.59
C PRO A 584 -42.49 -20.43 -10.19
#